data_AF-A0A7C7P351-F1
#
_entry.id   AF-A0A7C7P351-F1
#
_cell.length_a   1.000
_cell.length_b   1.000
_cell.length_c   1.000
_cell.angle_alpha   90.00
_cell.angle_beta   90.00
_cell.angle_gamma   90.00
#
_symmetry.space_group_name_H-M   'P 1'
#
loop_
_entity.id
_entity.type
_entity.pdbx_description
1 polymer ?
#
loop_
_entity_poly.entity_id
_entity_poly.type
_entity_poly.pdbx_seq_one_letter_code
_entity_poly.pdbx_strand_id
1 'polypeptide(L)'
;SSPDEADEILEFETKMITRLSKDTDGLIPSVIPSTSGNSLVTHQDHQGCHHRLRILEFLPGTLLADINPRSNVLLTNLGERMAELGSVLGAYPDHPPPRIHFDWALGEAGNIMEQSLSVLDGPQRALIKITLRAFLENEREFLGLGSQIIHGDVNDHNVLVSLNSEGLNYISGIIDLGDAHSAPRVFDLAIAIAYGIFGTTDPLLAASEITRGYYTVQPLLDIEIDVLMTLVCARLGQIVCIASRQRNQGVPDPYRLISEIGAWEALSLLADIPQRLATGTLREACGLEACPRSAPLRKWFEGQRFEEVVSLPEDPKALGVLDLSVSSPNLTGRDSNNTATFTDRVFKRMRSDGLTLGIGRFLEPRGFYLTDAFEGRPGDPRERRTIHLGIDLFEQPGKAIHAPLAGHVHSVRDNDARLDYGPTVILEHHAPSGPFWTLYGHLQRTSVENLTAGDPVEAGQTIARIGPYPENGDWPPHLHFQIITDLMGFEGEFPGVALPRDRGVWASFSPDPNLILNLP
;
A
#
# COMPACT_ATOMS: atom_id res chain seq x y z
N SER A 1 -26.18 -17.01 13.02
CA SER A 1 -25.91 -17.35 14.44
C SER A 1 -25.70 -18.85 14.58
N SER A 2 -24.79 -19.28 15.46
CA SER A 2 -24.51 -20.71 15.67
C SER A 2 -25.67 -21.42 16.39
N PRO A 3 -25.84 -22.75 16.25
CA PRO A 3 -26.87 -23.49 16.99
C PRO A 3 -26.76 -23.38 18.52
N ASP A 4 -25.55 -23.12 19.02
CA ASP A 4 -25.23 -23.01 20.45
C ASP A 4 -25.12 -21.54 20.93
N GLU A 5 -25.56 -20.56 20.11
CA GLU A 5 -25.49 -19.14 20.46
C GLU A 5 -26.35 -18.85 21.70
N ALA A 6 -25.80 -18.07 22.64
CA ALA A 6 -26.53 -17.71 23.85
C ALA A 6 -27.79 -16.88 23.52
N ASP A 7 -28.89 -17.13 24.24
CA ASP A 7 -30.17 -16.46 24.03
C ASP A 7 -30.08 -14.93 24.08
N GLU A 8 -29.25 -14.40 24.99
CA GLU A 8 -29.02 -12.96 25.14
C GLU A 8 -28.40 -12.32 23.89
N ILE A 9 -27.54 -13.06 23.17
CA ILE A 9 -26.92 -12.62 21.92
C ILE A 9 -27.96 -12.58 20.81
N LEU A 10 -28.78 -13.63 20.68
CA LEU A 10 -29.85 -13.68 19.67
C LEU A 10 -30.88 -12.56 19.87
N GLU A 11 -31.23 -12.27 21.12
CA GLU A 11 -32.13 -11.17 21.46
C GLU A 11 -31.52 -9.80 21.17
N PHE A 12 -30.24 -9.61 21.53
CA PHE A 12 -29.50 -8.39 21.21
C PHE A 12 -29.44 -8.18 19.71
N GLU A 13 -29.05 -9.21 18.95
CA GLU A 13 -28.92 -9.15 17.50
C GLU A 13 -30.26 -8.79 16.84
N THR A 14 -31.36 -9.43 17.23
CA THR A 14 -32.70 -9.10 16.71
C THR A 14 -33.11 -7.66 17.02
N LYS A 15 -32.85 -7.16 18.23
CA LYS A 15 -33.15 -5.77 18.62
C LYS A 15 -32.30 -4.78 17.82
N MET A 16 -31.01 -5.09 17.67
CA MET A 16 -30.06 -4.30 16.90
C MET A 16 -30.51 -4.18 15.45
N ILE A 17 -30.74 -5.30 14.74
CA ILE A 17 -31.22 -5.28 13.34
C ILE A 17 -32.52 -4.49 13.20
N THR A 18 -33.49 -4.71 14.11
CA THR A 18 -34.80 -4.00 14.08
C THR A 18 -34.65 -2.48 14.23
N ARG A 19 -33.63 -2.03 14.96
CA ARG A 19 -33.34 -0.61 15.15
C ARG A 19 -32.58 -0.06 13.94
N LEU A 20 -31.47 -0.69 13.59
CA LEU A 20 -30.56 -0.22 12.54
C LEU A 20 -31.25 -0.18 11.17
N SER A 21 -32.13 -1.13 10.84
CA SER A 21 -32.77 -1.17 9.52
C SER A 21 -33.62 0.07 9.21
N LYS A 22 -34.01 0.84 10.23
CA LYS A 22 -34.73 2.12 10.08
C LYS A 22 -33.82 3.27 9.71
N ASP A 23 -32.54 3.16 10.01
CA ASP A 23 -31.53 4.22 9.90
C ASP A 23 -30.54 3.95 8.74
N THR A 24 -30.65 2.81 8.05
CA THR A 24 -29.72 2.37 6.99
C THR A 24 -30.30 2.42 5.56
N ASP A 25 -31.53 2.91 5.38
CA ASP A 25 -32.22 3.02 4.08
C ASP A 25 -32.10 1.75 3.20
N GLY A 26 -32.37 0.58 3.80
CA GLY A 26 -32.31 -0.71 3.10
C GLY A 26 -30.91 -1.33 2.92
N LEU A 27 -29.84 -0.73 3.45
CA LEU A 27 -28.49 -1.33 3.41
C LEU A 27 -28.40 -2.65 4.16
N ILE A 28 -29.18 -2.83 5.23
CA ILE A 28 -29.25 -4.09 5.99
C ILE A 28 -30.69 -4.61 5.97
N PRO A 29 -30.92 -5.93 6.15
CA PRO A 29 -32.26 -6.47 6.11
C PRO A 29 -33.08 -6.04 7.33
N SER A 30 -34.38 -5.80 7.13
CA SER A 30 -35.32 -5.59 8.23
C SER A 30 -35.77 -6.91 8.87
N VAL A 31 -36.09 -6.89 10.17
CA VAL A 31 -36.75 -8.03 10.83
C VAL A 31 -38.24 -8.04 10.49
N ILE A 32 -38.73 -9.17 9.99
CA ILE A 32 -40.17 -9.39 9.73
C ILE A 32 -40.79 -10.06 10.96
N PRO A 33 -41.74 -9.40 11.66
CA PRO A 33 -42.38 -9.98 12.83
C PRO A 33 -43.27 -11.17 12.45
N SER A 34 -43.38 -12.13 13.36
CA SER A 34 -44.35 -13.22 13.24
C SER A 34 -45.79 -12.72 13.25
N THR A 35 -46.75 -13.58 12.90
CA THR A 35 -48.20 -13.28 13.00
C THR A 35 -48.65 -12.93 14.42
N SER A 36 -47.84 -13.27 15.44
CA SER A 36 -48.05 -12.91 16.84
C SER A 36 -47.41 -11.58 17.26
N GLY A 37 -46.71 -10.89 16.35
CA GLY A 37 -46.00 -9.64 16.59
C GLY A 37 -44.58 -9.81 17.16
N ASN A 38 -44.14 -11.03 17.48
CA ASN A 38 -42.80 -11.29 18.00
C ASN A 38 -41.76 -11.34 16.89
N SER A 39 -40.61 -10.69 17.10
CA SER A 39 -39.46 -10.64 16.18
C SER A 39 -38.47 -11.81 16.34
N LEU A 40 -38.57 -12.55 17.45
CA LEU A 40 -37.81 -13.76 17.72
C LEU A 40 -38.76 -14.76 18.38
N VAL A 41 -38.92 -15.94 17.78
CA VAL A 41 -39.89 -16.95 18.19
C VAL A 41 -39.16 -18.20 18.66
N THR A 42 -39.58 -18.75 19.80
CA THR A 42 -39.12 -20.06 20.28
C THR A 42 -40.13 -21.12 19.84
N HIS A 43 -39.67 -22.10 19.08
CA HIS A 43 -40.45 -23.26 18.65
C HIS A 43 -39.89 -24.53 19.28
N GLN A 44 -40.73 -25.37 19.85
CA GLN A 44 -40.32 -26.68 20.33
C GLN A 44 -40.66 -27.74 19.28
N ASP A 45 -39.68 -28.52 18.84
CA ASP A 45 -39.91 -29.60 17.89
C ASP A 45 -40.53 -30.85 18.54
N HIS A 46 -40.83 -31.85 17.72
CA HIS A 46 -41.44 -33.11 18.16
C HIS A 46 -40.56 -33.95 19.12
N GLN A 47 -39.26 -33.64 19.21
CA GLN A 47 -38.32 -34.30 20.11
C GLN A 47 -38.12 -33.51 21.42
N GLY A 48 -38.76 -32.36 21.56
CA GLY A 48 -38.66 -31.49 22.72
C GLY A 48 -37.53 -30.47 22.64
N CYS A 49 -36.78 -30.40 21.54
CA CYS A 49 -35.70 -29.43 21.35
C CYS A 49 -36.27 -28.04 21.03
N HIS A 50 -35.67 -27.00 21.59
CA HIS A 50 -36.05 -25.62 21.36
C HIS A 50 -35.24 -25.02 20.21
N HIS A 51 -35.94 -24.42 19.24
CA HIS A 51 -35.40 -23.72 18.09
C HIS A 51 -35.76 -22.24 18.18
N ARG A 52 -34.79 -21.35 17.96
CA ARG A 52 -35.01 -19.91 17.88
C ARG A 52 -35.11 -19.50 16.41
N LEU A 53 -36.19 -18.80 16.08
CA LEU A 53 -36.56 -18.46 14.70
C LEU A 53 -36.74 -16.95 14.57
N ARG A 54 -36.09 -16.35 13.58
CA ARG A 54 -36.40 -14.99 13.10
C ARG A 54 -36.54 -15.01 11.58
N ILE A 55 -37.30 -14.07 11.04
CA ILE A 55 -37.42 -13.86 9.60
C ILE A 55 -36.78 -12.51 9.29
N LEU A 56 -35.90 -12.50 8.30
CA LEU A 56 -35.28 -11.30 7.76
C LEU A 56 -35.84 -11.00 6.37
N GLU A 57 -35.90 -9.73 6.03
CA GLU A 57 -36.18 -9.25 4.68
C GLU A 57 -35.16 -9.81 3.70
N PHE A 58 -35.63 -10.29 2.55
CA PHE A 58 -34.76 -10.70 1.45
C PHE A 58 -34.31 -9.45 0.68
N LEU A 59 -33.01 -9.18 0.69
CA LEU A 59 -32.43 -8.11 -0.11
C LEU A 59 -32.00 -8.66 -1.48
N PRO A 60 -32.49 -8.09 -2.61
CA PRO A 60 -32.06 -8.52 -3.94
C PRO A 60 -30.62 -8.06 -4.22
N GLY A 61 -29.88 -8.86 -4.97
CA GLY A 61 -28.54 -8.56 -5.43
C GLY A 61 -27.75 -9.80 -5.78
N THR A 62 -26.58 -9.59 -6.39
CA THR A 62 -25.55 -10.61 -6.62
C THR A 62 -24.49 -10.51 -5.53
N LEU A 63 -23.92 -11.63 -5.08
CA LEU A 63 -22.85 -11.58 -4.07
C LEU A 63 -21.59 -10.91 -4.64
N LEU A 64 -20.88 -10.12 -3.84
CA LEU A 64 -19.58 -9.54 -4.24
C LEU A 64 -18.56 -10.63 -4.63
N ALA A 65 -18.64 -11.80 -4.00
CA ALA A 65 -17.86 -13.00 -4.34
C ALA A 65 -18.03 -13.42 -5.82
N ASP A 66 -19.21 -13.19 -6.40
CA ASP A 66 -19.54 -13.55 -7.79
C ASP A 66 -19.24 -12.42 -8.80
N ILE A 67 -18.77 -11.25 -8.33
CA ILE A 67 -18.44 -10.11 -9.19
C ILE A 67 -16.96 -10.14 -9.58
N ASN A 68 -16.71 -10.30 -10.89
CA ASN A 68 -15.37 -10.23 -11.48
C ASN A 68 -15.45 -9.63 -12.91
N PRO A 69 -14.71 -8.54 -13.23
CA PRO A 69 -13.80 -7.80 -12.36
C PRO A 69 -14.52 -6.91 -11.35
N ARG A 70 -13.89 -6.72 -10.18
CA ARG A 70 -14.28 -5.68 -9.21
C ARG A 70 -13.66 -4.36 -9.64
N SER A 71 -14.47 -3.42 -10.10
CA SER A 71 -13.99 -2.11 -10.59
C SER A 71 -13.60 -1.20 -9.43
N ASN A 72 -12.69 -0.25 -9.67
CA ASN A 72 -12.31 0.76 -8.68
C ASN A 72 -13.52 1.56 -8.16
N VAL A 73 -14.51 1.82 -9.03
CA VAL A 73 -15.77 2.49 -8.67
C VAL A 73 -16.57 1.66 -7.66
N LEU A 74 -16.69 0.34 -7.90
CA LEU A 74 -17.40 -0.56 -6.98
C LEU A 74 -16.66 -0.67 -5.63
N LEU A 75 -15.33 -0.74 -5.65
CA LEU A 75 -14.51 -0.81 -4.45
C LEU A 75 -14.55 0.49 -3.64
N THR A 76 -14.55 1.64 -4.31
CA THR A 76 -14.81 2.93 -3.66
C THR A 76 -16.19 2.92 -3.01
N ASN A 77 -17.21 2.48 -3.73
CA ASN A 77 -18.56 2.40 -3.17
C ASN A 77 -18.68 1.43 -1.98
N LEU A 78 -17.93 0.32 -1.98
CA LEU A 78 -17.82 -0.55 -0.80
C LEU A 78 -17.30 0.21 0.42
N GLY A 79 -16.25 1.00 0.25
CA GLY A 79 -15.73 1.89 1.29
C GLY A 79 -16.79 2.84 1.84
N GLU A 80 -17.52 3.52 0.95
CA GLU A 80 -18.58 4.46 1.32
C GLU A 80 -19.67 3.77 2.15
N ARG A 81 -20.19 2.63 1.67
CA ARG A 81 -21.24 1.87 2.39
C ARG A 81 -20.75 1.32 3.73
N MET A 82 -19.47 0.96 3.85
CA MET A 82 -18.87 0.54 5.11
C MET A 82 -18.82 1.68 6.13
N ALA A 83 -18.51 2.90 5.71
CA ALA A 83 -18.52 4.08 6.59
C ALA A 83 -19.94 4.47 7.03
N GLU A 84 -20.92 4.36 6.13
CA GLU A 84 -22.33 4.56 6.46
C GLU A 84 -22.82 3.54 7.51
N LEU A 85 -22.57 2.24 7.28
CA LEU A 85 -22.90 1.19 8.23
C LEU A 85 -22.20 1.40 9.57
N GLY A 86 -20.89 1.71 9.54
CA GLY A 86 -20.10 1.99 10.73
C GLY A 86 -20.63 3.15 11.56
N SER A 87 -21.18 4.19 10.91
CA SER A 87 -21.80 5.33 11.59
C SER A 87 -23.09 4.94 12.33
N VAL A 88 -23.93 4.10 11.70
CA VAL A 88 -25.20 3.63 12.29
C VAL A 88 -24.93 2.65 13.44
N LEU A 89 -23.95 1.75 13.29
CA LEU A 89 -23.51 0.85 14.36
C LEU A 89 -22.89 1.62 15.54
N GLY A 90 -22.07 2.64 15.26
CA GLY A 90 -21.45 3.47 16.28
C GLY A 90 -22.43 4.33 17.09
N ALA A 91 -23.60 4.64 16.51
CA ALA A 91 -24.66 5.37 17.19
C ALA A 91 -25.58 4.48 18.05
N TYR A 92 -25.42 3.15 18.01
CA TYR A 92 -26.24 2.24 18.78
C TYR A 92 -25.86 2.31 20.28
N PRO A 93 -26.83 2.50 21.19
CA PRO A 93 -26.54 2.93 22.56
C PRO A 93 -26.07 1.81 23.50
N ASP A 94 -26.42 0.56 23.21
CA ASP A 94 -26.10 -0.59 24.06
C ASP A 94 -24.90 -1.35 23.50
N HIS A 95 -24.16 -2.07 24.35
CA HIS A 95 -23.11 -2.98 23.90
C HIS A 95 -23.63 -4.44 23.83
N PRO A 96 -23.22 -5.24 22.82
CA PRO A 96 -23.56 -6.64 22.75
C PRO A 96 -23.00 -7.40 23.97
N PRO A 97 -23.67 -8.47 24.42
CA PRO A 97 -23.10 -9.39 25.39
C PRO A 97 -21.73 -9.91 24.92
N PRO A 98 -20.76 -10.13 25.83
CA PRO A 98 -19.47 -10.65 25.46
C PRO A 98 -19.59 -12.06 24.89
N ARG A 99 -18.91 -12.32 23.78
CA ARG A 99 -18.77 -13.68 23.23
C ARG A 99 -17.53 -14.35 23.82
N ILE A 100 -17.68 -15.61 24.21
CA ILE A 100 -16.60 -16.42 24.77
C ILE A 100 -16.01 -17.26 23.63
N HIS A 101 -14.68 -17.31 23.49
CA HIS A 101 -13.98 -18.08 22.46
C HIS A 101 -14.41 -17.73 21.02
N PHE A 102 -14.52 -16.45 20.71
CA PHE A 102 -14.91 -15.98 19.38
C PHE A 102 -13.70 -15.86 18.45
N ASP A 103 -13.27 -17.00 17.89
CA ASP A 103 -12.09 -17.12 17.01
C ASP A 103 -12.10 -16.17 15.81
N TRP A 104 -13.27 -15.64 15.42
CA TRP A 104 -13.46 -14.71 14.30
C TRP A 104 -13.32 -13.23 14.68
N ALA A 105 -13.24 -12.89 15.97
CA ALA A 105 -12.89 -11.53 16.37
C ALA A 105 -11.48 -11.19 15.84
N LEU A 106 -11.33 -10.09 15.11
CA LEU A 106 -10.04 -9.70 14.56
C LEU A 106 -8.99 -9.43 15.66
N GLY A 107 -9.43 -9.02 16.85
CA GLY A 107 -8.56 -8.87 18.02
C GLY A 107 -7.89 -10.19 18.47
N GLU A 108 -8.47 -11.34 18.14
CA GLU A 108 -7.92 -12.66 18.45
C GLU A 108 -6.98 -13.20 17.37
N ALA A 109 -6.79 -12.47 16.25
CA ALA A 109 -6.02 -12.96 15.11
C ALA A 109 -4.58 -13.37 15.48
N GLY A 110 -3.93 -12.65 16.41
CA GLY A 110 -2.61 -13.02 16.93
C GLY A 110 -2.59 -14.42 17.56
N ASN A 111 -3.53 -14.69 18.47
CA ASN A 111 -3.69 -15.99 19.13
C ASN A 111 -3.97 -17.11 18.11
N ILE A 112 -4.83 -16.84 17.14
CA ILE A 112 -5.19 -17.79 16.09
C ILE A 112 -3.97 -18.13 15.21
N MET A 113 -3.20 -17.13 14.79
CA MET A 113 -1.99 -17.32 14.00
C MET A 113 -0.93 -18.11 14.78
N GLU A 114 -0.68 -17.76 16.04
CA GLU A 114 0.30 -18.44 16.89
C GLU A 114 -0.02 -19.92 17.08
N GLN A 115 -1.27 -20.25 17.42
CA GLN A 115 -1.73 -21.63 17.63
C GLN A 115 -1.66 -22.47 16.34
N SER A 116 -1.72 -21.83 15.17
CA SER A 116 -1.75 -22.50 13.87
C SER A 116 -0.35 -22.79 13.30
N LEU A 117 0.72 -22.19 13.85
CA LEU A 117 2.07 -22.34 13.30
C LEU A 117 2.53 -23.79 13.13
N SER A 118 2.06 -24.69 14.01
CA SER A 118 2.43 -26.11 14.00
C SER A 118 1.81 -26.91 12.85
N VAL A 119 0.67 -26.47 12.30
CA VAL A 119 -0.06 -27.18 11.24
C VAL A 119 0.22 -26.65 9.83
N LEU A 120 0.89 -25.50 9.73
CA LEU A 120 1.28 -24.88 8.46
C LEU A 120 2.58 -25.49 7.90
N ASP A 121 2.73 -25.49 6.58
CA ASP A 121 3.97 -25.90 5.92
C ASP A 121 5.10 -24.84 6.05
N GLY A 122 6.29 -25.11 5.50
CA GLY A 122 7.45 -24.23 5.63
C GLY A 122 7.23 -22.79 5.13
N PRO A 123 6.91 -22.59 3.84
CA PRO A 123 6.61 -21.28 3.28
C PRO A 123 5.42 -20.58 3.94
N GLN A 124 4.30 -21.28 4.14
CA GLN A 124 3.11 -20.72 4.80
C GLN A 124 3.41 -20.25 6.23
N ARG A 125 4.13 -21.08 7.00
CA ARG A 125 4.55 -20.74 8.36
C ARG A 125 5.48 -19.53 8.40
N ALA A 126 6.38 -19.38 7.42
CA ALA A 126 7.26 -18.22 7.35
C ALA A 126 6.46 -16.93 7.12
N LEU A 127 5.51 -16.96 6.18
CA LEU A 127 4.62 -15.83 5.90
C LEU A 127 3.77 -15.46 7.13
N ILE A 128 3.11 -16.43 7.77
CA ILE A 128 2.31 -16.19 8.98
C ILE A 128 3.16 -15.67 10.15
N LYS A 129 4.43 -16.08 10.27
CA LYS A 129 5.34 -15.51 11.29
C LYS A 129 5.65 -14.03 11.03
N ILE A 130 5.75 -13.61 9.78
CA ILE A 130 5.94 -12.19 9.44
C ILE A 130 4.68 -11.41 9.79
N THR A 131 3.50 -11.91 9.38
CA THR A 131 2.21 -11.30 9.68
C THR A 131 1.95 -11.21 11.19
N LEU A 132 2.20 -12.29 11.94
CA LEU A 132 2.04 -12.34 13.38
C LEU A 132 2.95 -11.32 14.08
N ARG A 133 4.21 -11.19 13.64
CA ARG A 133 5.14 -10.22 14.21
C ARG A 133 4.64 -8.80 14.01
N ALA A 134 4.23 -8.45 12.79
CA ALA A 134 3.67 -7.12 12.49
C ALA A 134 2.41 -6.84 13.34
N PHE A 135 1.52 -7.83 13.50
CA PHE A 135 0.35 -7.70 14.37
C PHE A 135 0.73 -7.40 15.83
N LEU A 136 1.64 -8.19 16.41
CA LEU A 136 2.06 -8.04 17.80
C LEU A 136 2.81 -6.72 18.06
N GLU A 137 3.60 -6.24 17.09
CA GLU A 137 4.30 -4.96 17.18
C GLU A 137 3.35 -3.76 17.23
N ASN A 138 2.17 -3.86 16.60
CA ASN A 138 1.17 -2.78 16.53
C ASN A 138 -0.03 -3.01 17.48
N GLU A 139 -0.04 -4.10 18.26
CA GLU A 139 -1.20 -4.52 19.06
C GLU A 139 -1.69 -3.44 20.03
N ARG A 140 -0.75 -2.77 20.71
CA ARG A 140 -1.09 -1.69 21.65
C ARG A 140 -1.74 -0.49 20.97
N GLU A 141 -1.40 -0.24 19.71
CA GLU A 141 -1.88 0.92 18.96
C GLU A 141 -3.35 0.74 18.60
N PHE A 142 -3.71 -0.41 18.00
CA PHE A 142 -5.08 -0.64 17.59
C PHE A 142 -6.00 -1.09 18.74
N LEU A 143 -5.51 -1.80 19.76
CA LEU A 143 -6.31 -2.10 20.96
C LEU A 143 -6.53 -0.87 21.86
N GLY A 144 -5.71 0.17 21.70
CA GLY A 144 -5.87 1.46 22.38
C GLY A 144 -6.95 2.36 21.76
N LEU A 145 -7.49 1.99 20.59
CA LEU A 145 -8.53 2.76 19.91
C LEU A 145 -9.88 2.61 20.62
N GLY A 146 -10.72 3.62 20.51
CA GLY A 146 -12.09 3.57 21.02
C GLY A 146 -12.90 2.46 20.34
N SER A 147 -13.67 1.72 21.12
CA SER A 147 -14.55 0.66 20.63
C SER A 147 -15.95 1.16 20.32
N GLN A 148 -16.57 0.60 19.29
CA GLN A 148 -18.00 0.69 19.01
C GLN A 148 -18.53 -0.68 18.59
N ILE A 149 -19.83 -0.80 18.31
CA ILE A 149 -20.32 -1.98 17.61
C ILE A 149 -19.78 -1.98 16.18
N ILE A 150 -19.31 -3.14 15.76
CA ILE A 150 -18.92 -3.44 14.39
C ILE A 150 -19.75 -4.63 13.88
N HIS A 151 -19.86 -4.79 12.57
CA HIS A 151 -20.47 -5.95 11.94
C HIS A 151 -19.66 -7.22 12.19
N GLY A 152 -18.33 -7.13 12.17
CA GLY A 152 -17.42 -8.21 12.54
C GLY A 152 -17.19 -9.28 11.47
N ASP A 153 -17.94 -9.26 10.37
CA ASP A 153 -17.82 -10.25 9.29
C ASP A 153 -18.36 -9.77 7.94
N VAL A 154 -17.91 -8.58 7.51
CA VAL A 154 -18.23 -8.06 6.17
C VAL A 154 -17.38 -8.77 5.10
N ASN A 155 -17.64 -10.06 4.94
CA ASN A 155 -17.04 -10.90 3.90
C ASN A 155 -17.77 -10.72 2.55
N ASP A 156 -17.17 -11.17 1.46
CA ASP A 156 -17.69 -10.96 0.11
C ASP A 156 -18.93 -11.82 -0.24
N HIS A 157 -19.32 -12.76 0.61
CA HIS A 157 -20.62 -13.45 0.55
C HIS A 157 -21.72 -12.71 1.34
N ASN A 158 -21.35 -11.79 2.23
CA ASN A 158 -22.26 -10.96 3.01
C ASN A 158 -22.48 -9.58 2.40
N VAL A 159 -21.89 -9.31 1.23
CA VAL A 159 -22.04 -8.05 0.48
C VAL A 159 -22.80 -8.30 -0.81
N LEU A 160 -23.88 -7.55 -1.01
CA LEU A 160 -24.74 -7.61 -2.18
C LEU A 160 -24.46 -6.45 -3.14
N VAL A 161 -24.49 -6.76 -4.43
CA VAL A 161 -24.24 -5.84 -5.54
C VAL A 161 -25.47 -5.80 -6.46
N SER A 162 -25.88 -4.59 -6.83
CA SER A 162 -26.92 -4.35 -7.83
C SER A 162 -26.46 -3.34 -8.88
N LEU A 163 -27.25 -3.17 -9.94
CA LEU A 163 -27.00 -2.16 -10.97
C LEU A 163 -27.81 -0.91 -10.68
N ASN A 164 -27.15 0.26 -10.74
CA ASN A 164 -27.83 1.55 -10.66
C ASN A 164 -28.54 1.88 -12.00
N SER A 165 -29.20 3.04 -12.08
CA SER A 165 -29.90 3.49 -13.29
C SER A 165 -29.01 3.67 -14.52
N GLU A 166 -27.70 3.79 -14.34
CA GLU A 166 -26.70 3.93 -15.41
C GLU A 166 -26.07 2.59 -15.81
N GLY A 167 -26.48 1.49 -15.17
CA GLY A 167 -25.92 0.16 -15.41
C GLY A 167 -24.54 -0.06 -14.75
N LEU A 168 -24.19 0.73 -13.74
CA LEU A 168 -22.97 0.55 -12.94
C LEU A 168 -23.28 -0.26 -11.68
N ASN A 169 -22.36 -1.15 -11.33
CA ASN A 169 -22.43 -1.91 -10.07
C ASN A 169 -22.31 -0.96 -8.86
N TYR A 170 -23.15 -1.18 -7.86
CA TYR A 170 -23.07 -0.54 -6.54
C TYR A 170 -23.42 -1.55 -5.44
N ILE A 171 -22.94 -1.31 -4.23
CA ILE A 171 -23.24 -2.11 -3.06
C ILE A 171 -24.67 -1.81 -2.59
N SER A 172 -25.57 -2.77 -2.77
CA SER A 172 -26.99 -2.63 -2.47
C SER A 172 -27.40 -3.16 -1.11
N GLY A 173 -26.56 -3.98 -0.47
CA GLY A 173 -26.87 -4.56 0.83
C GLY A 173 -25.65 -5.17 1.52
N ILE A 174 -25.67 -5.18 2.84
CA ILE A 174 -24.74 -5.88 3.73
C ILE A 174 -25.60 -6.71 4.68
N ILE A 175 -25.39 -8.03 4.69
CA ILE A 175 -26.23 -9.00 5.39
C ILE A 175 -25.43 -9.76 6.45
N ASP A 176 -26.15 -10.51 7.28
CA ASP A 176 -25.58 -11.37 8.34
C ASP A 176 -24.84 -10.63 9.46
N LEU A 177 -25.58 -9.86 10.25
CA LEU A 177 -25.07 -9.22 11.48
C LEU A 177 -24.89 -10.22 12.65
N GLY A 178 -24.79 -11.52 12.33
CA GLY A 178 -24.66 -12.62 13.28
C GLY A 178 -23.39 -12.57 14.12
N ASP A 179 -22.37 -11.86 13.64
CA ASP A 179 -21.03 -11.74 14.25
C ASP A 179 -20.76 -10.35 14.85
N ALA A 180 -21.80 -9.50 14.91
CA ALA A 180 -21.66 -8.17 15.47
C ALA A 180 -21.20 -8.23 16.94
N HIS A 181 -20.18 -7.41 17.25
CA HIS A 181 -19.53 -7.33 18.55
C HIS A 181 -18.88 -5.95 18.76
N SER A 182 -18.39 -5.67 19.97
CA SER A 182 -17.65 -4.43 20.24
C SER A 182 -16.17 -4.55 19.89
N ALA A 183 -15.66 -3.64 19.05
CA ALA A 183 -14.26 -3.54 18.66
C ALA A 183 -13.96 -2.13 18.09
N PRO A 184 -12.69 -1.77 17.84
CA PRO A 184 -12.35 -0.56 17.09
C PRO A 184 -13.02 -0.53 15.72
N ARG A 185 -13.59 0.60 15.32
CA ARG A 185 -14.33 0.72 14.03
C ARG A 185 -13.49 0.34 12.80
N VAL A 186 -12.18 0.60 12.85
CA VAL A 186 -11.24 0.28 11.76
C VAL A 186 -11.14 -1.22 11.49
N PHE A 187 -11.52 -2.08 12.45
CA PHE A 187 -11.53 -3.53 12.24
C PHE A 187 -12.53 -3.94 11.16
N ASP A 188 -13.71 -3.32 11.11
CA ASP A 188 -14.70 -3.60 10.07
C ASP A 188 -14.19 -3.21 8.68
N LEU A 189 -13.52 -2.05 8.58
CA LEU A 189 -12.87 -1.62 7.35
C LEU A 189 -11.77 -2.61 6.92
N ALA A 190 -10.93 -3.06 7.86
CA ALA A 190 -9.89 -4.05 7.58
C ALA A 190 -10.47 -5.39 7.10
N ILE A 191 -11.58 -5.84 7.68
CA ILE A 191 -12.29 -7.07 7.26
C ILE A 191 -12.85 -6.90 5.85
N ALA A 192 -13.56 -5.79 5.59
CA ALA A 192 -14.11 -5.50 4.27
C ALA A 192 -13.02 -5.41 3.19
N ILE A 193 -11.86 -4.80 3.50
CA ILE A 193 -10.71 -4.79 2.60
C ILE A 193 -10.18 -6.20 2.36
N ALA A 194 -9.96 -6.99 3.42
CA ALA A 194 -9.38 -8.34 3.30
C ALA A 194 -10.18 -9.24 2.34
N TYR A 195 -11.51 -9.17 2.35
CA TYR A 195 -12.35 -9.89 1.39
C TYR A 195 -12.52 -9.15 0.06
N GLY A 196 -12.60 -7.82 0.08
CA GLY A 196 -12.79 -6.98 -1.11
C GLY A 196 -11.65 -7.06 -2.13
N ILE A 197 -10.42 -7.33 -1.68
CA ILE A 197 -9.23 -7.48 -2.54
C ILE A 197 -9.11 -8.86 -3.21
N PHE A 198 -9.96 -9.83 -2.89
CA PHE A 198 -9.89 -11.15 -3.54
C PHE A 198 -10.10 -11.05 -5.05
N GLY A 199 -9.24 -11.77 -5.79
CA GLY A 199 -9.27 -11.84 -7.26
C GLY A 199 -8.89 -10.53 -7.97
N THR A 200 -8.42 -9.50 -7.26
CA THR A 200 -7.93 -8.27 -7.89
C THR A 200 -6.48 -8.44 -8.35
N THR A 201 -6.10 -7.73 -9.41
CA THR A 201 -4.72 -7.76 -9.94
C THR A 201 -3.74 -7.04 -9.01
N ASP A 202 -4.17 -5.92 -8.43
CA ASP A 202 -3.36 -5.15 -7.48
C ASP A 202 -4.14 -5.01 -6.15
N PRO A 203 -3.87 -5.88 -5.16
CA PRO A 203 -4.52 -5.83 -3.86
C PRO A 203 -4.31 -4.52 -3.11
N LEU A 204 -3.16 -3.86 -3.27
CA LEU A 204 -2.89 -2.59 -2.60
C LEU A 204 -3.71 -1.46 -3.24
N LEU A 205 -3.80 -1.41 -4.58
CA LEU A 205 -4.67 -0.45 -5.26
C LEU A 205 -6.12 -0.66 -4.85
N ALA A 206 -6.60 -1.91 -4.83
CA ALA A 206 -7.95 -2.25 -4.40
C ALA A 206 -8.22 -1.83 -2.95
N ALA A 207 -7.29 -2.09 -2.03
CA ALA A 207 -7.37 -1.61 -0.65
C ALA A 207 -7.41 -0.08 -0.56
N SER A 208 -6.63 0.61 -1.41
CA SER A 208 -6.65 2.07 -1.49
C SER A 208 -8.02 2.61 -1.93
N GLU A 209 -8.70 1.97 -2.88
CA GLU A 209 -10.02 2.41 -3.37
C GLU A 209 -11.10 2.27 -2.29
N ILE A 210 -11.11 1.13 -1.58
CA ILE A 210 -12.03 0.95 -0.45
C ILE A 210 -11.74 1.99 0.65
N THR A 211 -10.46 2.23 0.96
CA THR A 211 -10.07 3.21 1.98
C THR A 211 -10.48 4.64 1.58
N ARG A 212 -10.32 5.00 0.30
CA ARG A 212 -10.75 6.30 -0.25
C ARG A 212 -12.24 6.52 -0.09
N GLY A 213 -13.06 5.55 -0.48
CA GLY A 213 -14.51 5.63 -0.30
C GLY A 213 -14.95 5.67 1.16
N TYR A 214 -14.26 4.96 2.05
CA TYR A 214 -14.55 5.06 3.48
C TYR A 214 -14.26 6.48 4.00
N TYR A 215 -13.10 7.03 3.63
CA TYR A 215 -12.64 8.32 4.12
C TYR A 215 -13.49 9.51 3.64
N THR A 216 -14.13 9.42 2.46
CA THR A 216 -15.03 10.48 1.95
C THR A 216 -16.29 10.64 2.79
N VAL A 217 -16.75 9.55 3.43
CA VAL A 217 -17.93 9.53 4.30
C VAL A 217 -17.53 9.75 5.76
N GLN A 218 -16.50 9.06 6.23
CA GLN A 218 -16.07 9.11 7.62
C GLN A 218 -14.53 9.17 7.72
N PRO A 219 -13.95 10.35 8.04
CA PRO A 219 -12.50 10.50 8.16
C PRO A 219 -11.89 9.55 9.20
N LEU A 220 -10.76 8.96 8.82
CA LEU A 220 -9.92 8.12 9.68
C LEU A 220 -8.90 8.99 10.43
N LEU A 221 -8.57 8.59 11.65
CA LEU A 221 -7.42 9.12 12.39
C LEU A 221 -6.12 8.64 11.75
N ASP A 222 -5.03 9.40 11.90
CA ASP A 222 -3.71 8.99 11.41
C ASP A 222 -3.34 7.57 11.90
N ILE A 223 -3.57 7.30 13.19
CA ILE A 223 -3.29 5.99 13.78
C ILE A 223 -4.17 4.86 13.22
N GLU A 224 -5.41 5.16 12.79
CA GLU A 224 -6.27 4.15 12.15
C GLU A 224 -5.72 3.78 10.76
N ILE A 225 -5.23 4.76 10.00
CA ILE A 225 -4.60 4.52 8.69
C ILE A 225 -3.29 3.75 8.87
N ASP A 226 -2.48 4.12 9.87
CA ASP A 226 -1.17 3.52 10.11
C ASP A 226 -1.25 2.01 10.41
N VAL A 227 -2.29 1.56 11.11
CA VAL A 227 -2.51 0.13 11.45
C VAL A 227 -3.36 -0.64 10.45
N LEU A 228 -4.03 0.04 9.49
CA LEU A 228 -5.05 -0.58 8.64
C LEU A 228 -4.52 -1.76 7.83
N MET A 229 -3.38 -1.62 7.14
CA MET A 229 -2.81 -2.73 6.36
C MET A 229 -2.32 -3.88 7.25
N THR A 230 -1.85 -3.60 8.46
CA THR A 230 -1.49 -4.63 9.44
C THR A 230 -2.73 -5.47 9.82
N LEU A 231 -3.86 -4.80 10.05
CA LEU A 231 -5.13 -5.45 10.37
C LEU A 231 -5.71 -6.23 9.18
N VAL A 232 -5.58 -5.71 7.95
CA VAL A 232 -5.94 -6.44 6.72
C VAL A 232 -5.15 -7.75 6.62
N CYS A 233 -3.83 -7.67 6.73
CA CYS A 233 -2.96 -8.85 6.70
C CYS A 233 -3.28 -9.82 7.85
N ALA A 234 -3.62 -9.31 9.04
CA ALA A 234 -4.02 -10.15 10.17
C ALA A 234 -5.34 -10.89 9.91
N ARG A 235 -6.34 -10.25 9.28
CA ARG A 235 -7.58 -10.93 8.87
C ARG A 235 -7.32 -12.02 7.84
N LEU A 236 -6.47 -11.75 6.84
CA LEU A 236 -6.04 -12.77 5.86
C LEU A 236 -5.34 -13.94 6.56
N GLY A 237 -4.40 -13.64 7.48
CA GLY A 237 -3.71 -14.62 8.30
C GLY A 237 -4.66 -15.46 9.16
N GLN A 238 -5.68 -14.83 9.75
CA GLN A 238 -6.74 -15.49 10.53
C GLN A 238 -7.54 -16.46 9.65
N ILE A 239 -7.98 -16.05 8.46
CA ILE A 239 -8.73 -16.88 7.51
C ILE A 239 -7.96 -18.18 7.20
N VAL A 240 -6.69 -18.05 6.77
CA VAL A 240 -5.90 -19.22 6.35
C VAL A 240 -5.51 -20.13 7.54
N CYS A 241 -5.32 -19.55 8.72
CA CYS A 241 -5.00 -20.29 9.94
C CYS A 241 -6.20 -21.10 10.45
N ILE A 242 -7.40 -20.50 10.45
CA ILE A 242 -8.65 -21.21 10.79
C ILE A 242 -8.89 -22.37 9.81
N ALA A 243 -8.77 -22.12 8.50
CA ALA A 243 -8.94 -23.14 7.47
C ALA A 243 -7.92 -24.30 7.63
N SER A 244 -6.66 -23.97 7.91
CA SER A 244 -5.61 -24.97 8.13
C SER A 244 -5.83 -25.83 9.38
N ARG A 245 -6.29 -25.23 10.49
CA ARG A 245 -6.63 -25.96 11.71
C ARG A 245 -7.81 -26.91 11.51
N GLN A 246 -8.88 -26.45 10.85
CA GLN A 246 -10.07 -27.26 10.58
C GLN A 246 -9.74 -28.47 9.70
N ARG A 247 -8.93 -28.28 8.65
CA ARG A 247 -8.40 -29.38 7.85
C ARG A 247 -7.63 -30.40 8.68
N ASN A 248 -6.74 -29.94 9.55
CA ASN A 248 -5.96 -30.83 10.41
C ASN A 248 -6.82 -31.60 11.42
N GLN A 249 -7.99 -31.05 11.80
CA GLN A 249 -8.98 -31.71 12.66
C GLN A 249 -9.96 -32.61 11.90
N GLY A 250 -9.86 -32.69 10.56
CA GLY A 250 -10.75 -33.51 9.74
C GLY A 250 -12.18 -32.97 9.62
N VAL A 251 -12.38 -31.67 9.80
CA VAL A 251 -13.67 -30.99 9.61
C VAL A 251 -13.67 -30.31 8.24
N PRO A 252 -14.23 -30.93 7.18
CA PRO A 252 -14.32 -30.30 5.87
C PRO A 252 -15.46 -29.28 5.85
N ASP A 253 -15.15 -28.03 5.52
CA ASP A 253 -16.14 -27.00 5.15
C ASP A 253 -15.84 -26.51 3.72
N PRO A 254 -16.61 -26.96 2.71
CA PRO A 254 -16.38 -26.62 1.30
C PRO A 254 -16.48 -25.12 1.01
N TYR A 255 -17.32 -24.38 1.74
CA TYR A 255 -17.52 -22.94 1.52
C TYR A 255 -16.30 -22.13 1.97
N ARG A 256 -15.57 -22.62 2.99
CA ARG A 256 -14.40 -21.93 3.56
C ARG A 256 -13.09 -22.18 2.80
N LEU A 257 -13.05 -23.19 1.92
CA LEU A 257 -11.89 -23.46 1.07
C LEU A 257 -11.68 -22.38 -0.01
N ILE A 258 -12.74 -21.69 -0.43
CA ILE A 258 -12.68 -20.67 -1.48
C ILE A 258 -11.98 -19.41 -0.97
N SER A 259 -12.38 -18.90 0.20
CA SER A 259 -11.76 -17.72 0.81
C SER A 259 -10.30 -17.95 1.18
N GLU A 260 -9.91 -19.19 1.48
CA GLU A 260 -8.52 -19.51 1.83
C GLU A 260 -7.57 -19.31 0.65
N ILE A 261 -7.94 -19.74 -0.57
CA ILE A 261 -7.09 -19.58 -1.75
C ILE A 261 -6.85 -18.09 -2.01
N GLY A 262 -7.92 -17.30 -2.05
CA GLY A 262 -7.84 -15.84 -2.21
C GLY A 262 -7.03 -15.17 -1.09
N ALA A 263 -7.14 -15.67 0.15
CA ALA A 263 -6.39 -15.13 1.27
C ALA A 263 -4.88 -15.41 1.19
N TRP A 264 -4.48 -16.62 0.77
CA TRP A 264 -3.05 -16.92 0.54
C TRP A 264 -2.46 -16.10 -0.61
N GLU A 265 -3.19 -15.96 -1.71
CA GLU A 265 -2.76 -15.16 -2.87
C GLU A 265 -2.57 -13.69 -2.47
N ALA A 266 -3.59 -13.08 -1.86
CA ALA A 266 -3.54 -11.69 -1.41
C ALA A 266 -2.43 -11.47 -0.37
N LEU A 267 -2.31 -12.35 0.63
CA LEU A 267 -1.29 -12.21 1.67
C LEU A 267 0.13 -12.33 1.11
N SER A 268 0.34 -13.21 0.11
CA SER A 268 1.64 -13.36 -0.55
C SER A 268 2.01 -12.10 -1.35
N LEU A 269 1.08 -11.54 -2.12
CA LEU A 269 1.30 -10.32 -2.89
C LEU A 269 1.57 -9.10 -2.00
N LEU A 270 0.85 -8.99 -0.87
CA LEU A 270 1.04 -7.90 0.09
C LEU A 270 2.35 -8.00 0.88
N ALA A 271 2.87 -9.21 1.09
CA ALA A 271 4.11 -9.42 1.86
C ALA A 271 5.36 -8.86 1.18
N ASP A 272 5.34 -8.71 -0.15
CA ASP A 272 6.44 -8.14 -0.93
C ASP A 272 6.42 -6.60 -0.94
N ILE A 273 5.42 -5.97 -0.32
CA ILE A 273 5.26 -4.52 -0.28
C ILE A 273 5.79 -3.99 1.05
N PRO A 274 6.74 -3.04 1.05
CA PRO A 274 7.18 -2.40 2.29
C PRO A 274 6.00 -1.77 3.04
N GLN A 275 5.87 -2.03 4.33
CA GLN A 275 4.74 -1.56 5.14
C GLN A 275 4.56 -0.03 5.03
N ARG A 276 5.66 0.73 5.02
CA ARG A 276 5.64 2.20 4.85
C ARG A 276 5.06 2.63 3.50
N LEU A 277 5.33 1.90 2.42
CA LEU A 277 4.73 2.16 1.12
C LEU A 277 3.23 1.85 1.16
N ALA A 278 2.83 0.71 1.73
CA ALA A 278 1.43 0.32 1.85
C ALA A 278 0.61 1.36 2.64
N THR A 279 1.10 1.77 3.81
CA THR A 279 0.50 2.84 4.61
C THR A 279 0.48 4.17 3.83
N GLY A 280 1.56 4.53 3.15
CA GLY A 280 1.63 5.76 2.35
C GLY A 280 0.63 5.79 1.20
N THR A 281 0.38 4.66 0.55
CA THR A 281 -0.67 4.53 -0.47
C THR A 281 -2.07 4.72 0.12
N LEU A 282 -2.35 4.19 1.31
CA LEU A 282 -3.63 4.43 1.98
C LEU A 282 -3.79 5.89 2.42
N ARG A 283 -2.71 6.53 2.88
CA ARG A 283 -2.70 7.97 3.22
C ARG A 283 -3.01 8.82 1.99
N GLU A 284 -2.39 8.53 0.85
CA GLU A 284 -2.66 9.22 -0.41
C GLU A 284 -4.12 9.04 -0.86
N ALA A 285 -4.68 7.85 -0.64
CA ALA A 285 -6.10 7.57 -0.88
C ALA A 285 -7.05 8.42 -0.02
N CYS A 286 -6.62 8.79 1.20
CA CYS A 286 -7.30 9.73 2.08
C CYS A 286 -7.01 11.21 1.74
N GLY A 287 -6.25 11.51 0.68
CA GLY A 287 -5.82 12.88 0.33
C GLY A 287 -4.75 13.45 1.27
N LEU A 288 -4.05 12.60 2.01
CA LEU A 288 -2.95 12.97 2.92
C LEU A 288 -1.60 12.75 2.24
N GLU A 289 -0.56 13.41 2.76
CA GLU A 289 0.82 13.16 2.32
C GLU A 289 1.21 11.70 2.65
N ALA A 290 1.67 10.96 1.63
CA ALA A 290 2.00 9.53 1.75
C ALA A 290 3.12 9.27 2.77
N CYS A 291 4.18 10.10 2.76
CA CYS A 291 5.18 10.12 3.81
C CYS A 291 4.97 11.34 4.72
N PRO A 292 4.52 11.16 5.98
CA PRO A 292 4.29 12.28 6.91
C PRO A 292 5.51 13.20 7.12
N ARG A 293 6.73 12.68 6.90
CA ARG A 293 7.99 13.42 7.05
C ARG A 293 8.32 14.32 5.85
N SER A 294 7.69 14.10 4.70
CA SER A 294 8.04 14.80 3.45
C SER A 294 7.73 16.30 3.52
N ALA A 295 6.52 16.69 3.93
CA ALA A 295 6.15 18.11 4.01
C ALA A 295 7.01 18.91 5.02
N PRO A 296 7.27 18.41 6.26
CA PRO A 296 8.22 19.05 7.18
C PRO A 296 9.64 19.15 6.62
N LEU A 297 10.12 18.12 5.90
CA LEU A 297 11.45 18.15 5.29
C LEU A 297 11.55 19.21 4.18
N ARG A 298 10.56 19.26 3.28
CA ARG A 298 10.50 20.29 2.21
C ARG A 298 10.54 21.70 2.80
N LYS A 299 9.77 21.94 3.87
CA LYS A 299 9.78 23.22 4.59
C LYS A 299 11.13 23.54 5.22
N TRP A 300 11.84 22.54 5.74
CA TRP A 300 13.17 22.74 6.31
C TRP A 300 14.20 23.15 5.24
N PHE A 301 14.12 22.55 4.03
CA PHE A 301 15.00 22.88 2.90
C PHE A 301 14.94 24.36 2.49
N GLU A 302 13.77 25.02 2.58
CA GLU A 302 13.62 26.45 2.25
C GLU A 302 14.57 27.37 3.03
N GLY A 303 14.99 26.95 4.23
CA GLY A 303 15.90 27.70 5.10
C GLY A 303 17.36 27.23 5.03
N GLN A 304 17.68 26.23 4.20
CA GLN A 304 19.02 25.67 4.13
C GLN A 304 19.85 26.29 3.00
N ARG A 305 21.16 26.13 3.12
CA ARG A 305 22.11 26.33 2.02
C ARG A 305 22.74 24.99 1.70
N PHE A 306 22.86 24.71 0.41
CA PHE A 306 23.41 23.46 -0.10
C PHE A 306 24.67 23.76 -0.89
N GLU A 307 25.67 22.88 -0.76
CA GLU A 307 26.83 22.87 -1.65
C GLU A 307 26.45 22.28 -3.01
N GLU A 308 27.17 22.69 -4.06
CA GLU A 308 26.91 22.22 -5.42
C GLU A 308 27.21 20.72 -5.58
N VAL A 309 26.17 19.92 -5.85
CA VAL A 309 26.31 18.48 -6.10
C VAL A 309 27.19 18.20 -7.31
N VAL A 310 27.04 19.00 -8.37
CA VAL A 310 27.96 19.05 -9.52
C VAL A 310 28.24 20.52 -9.83
N SER A 311 29.44 20.83 -10.30
CA SER A 311 29.80 22.21 -10.63
C SER A 311 28.91 22.76 -11.74
N LEU A 312 28.28 23.91 -11.49
CA LEU A 312 27.44 24.56 -12.50
C LEU A 312 28.31 25.26 -13.57
N PRO A 313 27.87 25.29 -14.84
CA PRO A 313 28.56 26.05 -15.88
C PRO A 313 28.58 27.55 -15.58
N GLU A 314 29.71 28.22 -15.85
CA GLU A 314 29.81 29.68 -15.69
C GLU A 314 28.85 30.45 -16.62
N ASP A 315 28.64 29.94 -17.85
CA ASP A 315 27.60 30.44 -18.76
C ASP A 315 26.29 29.71 -18.49
N PRO A 316 25.24 30.38 -17.97
CA PRO A 316 23.94 29.76 -17.73
C PRO A 316 23.30 29.15 -18.98
N LYS A 317 23.69 29.59 -20.19
CA LYS A 317 23.20 29.01 -21.45
C LYS A 317 23.79 27.65 -21.76
N ALA A 318 24.88 27.26 -21.09
CA ALA A 318 25.48 25.93 -21.21
C ALA A 318 24.79 24.89 -20.29
N LEU A 319 23.75 25.29 -19.57
CA LEU A 319 22.84 24.43 -18.82
C LEU A 319 21.50 24.32 -19.55
N GLY A 320 20.95 23.11 -19.68
CA GLY A 320 19.68 22.96 -20.38
C GLY A 320 18.96 21.63 -20.13
N VAL A 321 17.63 21.68 -20.22
CA VAL A 321 16.78 20.50 -20.08
C VAL A 321 16.85 19.64 -21.33
N LEU A 322 17.10 18.35 -21.12
CA LEU A 322 16.98 17.30 -22.12
C LEU A 322 15.59 16.69 -21.99
N ASP A 323 14.75 16.87 -23.01
CA ASP A 323 13.45 16.20 -23.04
C ASP A 323 13.66 14.70 -23.27
N LEU A 324 13.56 13.92 -22.19
CA LEU A 324 13.63 12.46 -22.22
C LEU A 324 12.24 11.81 -22.09
N SER A 325 11.18 12.63 -22.14
CA SER A 325 9.83 12.15 -21.98
C SER A 325 9.37 11.24 -23.13
N VAL A 326 8.28 10.50 -22.93
CA VAL A 326 7.62 9.69 -23.96
C VAL A 326 7.28 10.47 -25.23
N SER A 327 7.12 11.79 -25.15
CA SER A 327 6.81 12.67 -26.29
C SER A 327 8.02 13.27 -26.99
N SER A 328 9.24 12.97 -26.52
CA SER A 328 10.45 13.59 -27.05
C SER A 328 10.68 13.22 -28.52
N PRO A 329 10.84 14.21 -29.42
CA PRO A 329 11.16 13.95 -30.82
C PRO A 329 12.60 13.43 -31.02
N ASN A 330 13.42 13.49 -29.97
CA ASN A 330 14.83 13.09 -30.02
C ASN A 330 15.05 11.62 -29.60
N LEU A 331 14.00 10.96 -29.10
CA LEU A 331 14.03 9.57 -28.64
C LEU A 331 13.29 8.64 -29.62
N THR A 332 13.63 7.36 -29.56
CA THR A 332 13.04 6.33 -30.44
C THR A 332 12.13 5.36 -29.69
N GLY A 333 12.10 5.45 -28.35
CA GLY A 333 11.44 4.49 -27.48
C GLY A 333 12.22 3.19 -27.28
N ARG A 334 13.26 2.93 -28.09
CA ARG A 334 14.14 1.75 -27.98
C ARG A 334 15.56 2.12 -27.57
N ASP A 335 15.71 3.27 -26.94
CA ASP A 335 16.99 3.91 -26.71
C ASP A 335 17.90 3.08 -25.78
N SER A 336 17.31 2.39 -24.80
CA SER A 336 17.99 1.48 -23.88
C SER A 336 18.45 0.16 -24.51
N ASN A 337 18.20 -0.11 -25.80
CA ASN A 337 18.70 -1.31 -26.48
C ASN A 337 20.19 -1.22 -26.86
N ASN A 338 20.72 0.00 -27.04
CA ASN A 338 22.11 0.23 -27.41
C ASN A 338 22.63 1.53 -26.79
N THR A 339 23.38 1.39 -25.70
CA THR A 339 23.87 2.50 -24.88
C THR A 339 24.82 3.42 -25.64
N ALA A 340 25.65 2.91 -26.56
CA ALA A 340 26.52 3.74 -27.38
C ALA A 340 25.71 4.67 -28.30
N THR A 341 24.69 4.14 -28.99
CA THR A 341 23.81 4.93 -29.87
C THR A 341 22.94 5.92 -29.09
N PHE A 342 22.52 5.55 -27.87
CA PHE A 342 21.80 6.46 -26.98
C PHE A 342 22.71 7.59 -26.50
N THR A 343 23.93 7.26 -26.06
CA THR A 343 24.96 8.22 -25.64
C THR A 343 25.26 9.22 -26.76
N ASP A 344 25.50 8.73 -27.98
CA ASP A 344 25.79 9.59 -29.12
C ASP A 344 24.66 10.58 -29.39
N ARG A 345 23.40 10.16 -29.27
CA ARG A 345 22.25 11.04 -29.47
C ARG A 345 22.10 12.09 -28.38
N VAL A 346 22.19 11.69 -27.11
CA VAL A 346 22.13 12.61 -25.96
C VAL A 346 23.23 13.66 -26.06
N PHE A 347 24.49 13.23 -26.20
CA PHE A 347 25.60 14.17 -26.22
C PHE A 347 25.71 14.96 -27.53
N LYS A 348 25.21 14.43 -28.67
CA LYS A 348 25.07 15.22 -29.90
C LYS A 348 24.03 16.33 -29.71
N ARG A 349 22.91 16.05 -29.04
CA ARG A 349 21.88 17.04 -28.73
C ARG A 349 22.43 18.12 -27.78
N MET A 350 23.13 17.72 -26.73
CA MET A 350 23.80 18.68 -25.84
C MET A 350 24.74 19.60 -26.62
N ARG A 351 25.60 19.04 -27.48
CA ARG A 351 26.51 19.84 -28.32
C ARG A 351 25.78 20.76 -29.30
N SER A 352 24.67 20.34 -29.91
CA SER A 352 23.91 21.20 -30.82
C SER A 352 23.27 22.39 -30.12
N ASP A 353 22.91 22.19 -28.85
CA ASP A 353 22.24 23.19 -28.03
C ASP A 353 23.24 24.03 -27.22
N GLY A 354 24.55 23.75 -27.32
CA GLY A 354 25.61 24.46 -26.61
C GLY A 354 25.75 24.08 -25.14
N LEU A 355 25.20 22.93 -24.73
CA LEU A 355 25.15 22.49 -23.34
C LEU A 355 26.43 21.76 -22.92
N THR A 356 26.97 22.11 -21.76
CA THR A 356 27.98 21.32 -21.04
C THR A 356 27.32 20.43 -19.98
N LEU A 357 26.22 20.90 -19.39
CA LEU A 357 25.43 20.18 -18.40
C LEU A 357 23.97 20.04 -18.86
N GLY A 358 23.50 18.80 -18.99
CA GLY A 358 22.14 18.47 -19.41
C GLY A 358 21.27 17.98 -18.25
N ILE A 359 20.00 18.38 -18.20
CA ILE A 359 19.08 18.02 -17.10
C ILE A 359 17.97 17.09 -17.62
N GLY A 360 17.92 15.86 -17.10
CA GLY A 360 16.74 14.99 -17.16
C GLY A 360 15.82 15.26 -15.95
N ARG A 361 14.51 15.36 -16.17
CA ARG A 361 13.59 15.95 -15.18
C ARG A 361 13.10 14.95 -14.13
N PHE A 362 12.76 15.49 -12.96
CA PHE A 362 12.01 14.80 -11.91
C PHE A 362 10.59 14.45 -12.36
N LEU A 363 10.13 13.24 -12.01
CA LEU A 363 8.84 12.65 -12.41
C LEU A 363 8.59 12.67 -13.92
N GLU A 364 9.65 12.61 -14.71
CA GLU A 364 9.57 12.54 -16.16
C GLU A 364 9.12 11.14 -16.59
N PRO A 365 8.01 11.01 -17.34
CA PRO A 365 7.59 9.72 -17.89
C PRO A 365 8.48 9.37 -19.08
N ARG A 366 9.27 8.31 -18.98
CA ARG A 366 10.26 7.92 -20.00
C ARG A 366 9.88 6.64 -20.71
N GLY A 367 9.85 6.67 -22.04
CA GLY A 367 9.34 5.58 -22.88
C GLY A 367 10.33 4.44 -23.15
N PHE A 368 11.57 4.53 -22.66
CA PHE A 368 12.63 3.57 -22.95
C PHE A 368 12.89 2.55 -21.83
N TYR A 369 12.09 2.56 -20.76
CA TYR A 369 12.11 1.54 -19.69
C TYR A 369 11.33 0.28 -20.11
N LEU A 370 11.84 -0.44 -21.11
CA LEU A 370 11.12 -1.51 -21.80
C LEU A 370 11.50 -2.94 -21.39
N THR A 371 12.61 -3.13 -20.67
CA THR A 371 13.07 -4.46 -20.24
C THR A 371 12.31 -4.95 -19.01
N ASP A 372 12.32 -6.26 -18.79
CA ASP A 372 11.60 -6.92 -17.69
C ASP A 372 12.04 -6.44 -16.30
N ALA A 373 13.24 -5.87 -16.19
CA ALA A 373 13.69 -5.15 -15.01
C ALA A 373 12.75 -4.03 -14.58
N PHE A 374 11.99 -3.42 -15.49
CA PHE A 374 11.06 -2.33 -15.22
C PHE A 374 9.61 -2.76 -15.09
N GLU A 375 9.31 -4.06 -15.01
CA GLU A 375 7.94 -4.51 -14.76
C GLU A 375 7.45 -4.04 -13.38
N GLY A 376 6.11 -3.93 -13.26
CA GLY A 376 5.46 -3.86 -11.97
C GLY A 376 5.66 -5.13 -11.14
N ARG A 377 5.01 -5.18 -9.99
CA ARG A 377 5.05 -6.36 -9.11
C ARG A 377 4.32 -7.53 -9.77
N PRO A 378 4.64 -8.79 -9.41
CA PRO A 378 3.79 -9.92 -9.75
C PRO A 378 2.33 -9.62 -9.40
N GLY A 379 1.40 -9.93 -10.31
CA GLY A 379 -0.02 -9.64 -10.15
C GLY A 379 -0.48 -8.30 -10.74
N ASP A 380 0.41 -7.30 -10.81
CA ASP A 380 0.07 -5.99 -11.36
C ASP A 380 -0.44 -6.10 -12.82
N PRO A 381 -1.32 -5.19 -13.27
CA PRO A 381 -1.56 -4.99 -14.70
C PRO A 381 -0.25 -4.85 -15.45
N ARG A 382 -0.23 -5.19 -16.76
CA ARG A 382 0.96 -5.02 -17.62
C ARG A 382 1.31 -3.54 -17.78
N GLU A 383 1.97 -3.01 -16.77
CA GLU A 383 2.47 -1.66 -16.63
C GLU A 383 3.96 -1.74 -16.27
N ARG A 384 4.72 -0.74 -16.72
CA ARG A 384 6.15 -0.64 -16.46
C ARG A 384 6.45 0.62 -15.67
N ARG A 385 7.45 0.52 -14.79
CA ARG A 385 7.98 1.62 -13.99
C ARG A 385 8.65 2.61 -14.92
N THR A 386 7.94 3.68 -15.26
CA THR A 386 8.34 4.67 -16.27
C THR A 386 8.51 6.07 -15.74
N ILE A 387 8.09 6.34 -14.50
CA ILE A 387 8.20 7.64 -13.85
C ILE A 387 9.56 7.71 -13.17
N HIS A 388 10.42 8.62 -13.65
CA HIS A 388 11.76 8.83 -13.08
C HIS A 388 11.69 9.56 -11.72
N LEU A 389 12.31 9.01 -10.68
CA LEU A 389 12.20 9.53 -9.30
C LEU A 389 13.35 10.46 -8.88
N GLY A 390 14.39 10.59 -9.71
CA GLY A 390 15.50 11.51 -9.49
C GLY A 390 15.55 12.66 -10.50
N ILE A 391 16.62 13.45 -10.44
CA ILE A 391 17.07 14.33 -11.51
C ILE A 391 18.35 13.73 -12.08
N ASP A 392 18.44 13.68 -13.40
CA ASP A 392 19.63 13.19 -14.09
C ASP A 392 20.46 14.37 -14.60
N LEU A 393 21.75 14.39 -14.27
CA LEU A 393 22.70 15.42 -14.67
C LEU A 393 23.71 14.83 -15.65
N PHE A 394 23.46 15.05 -16.94
CA PHE A 394 24.28 14.55 -18.05
C PHE A 394 25.50 15.44 -18.25
N GLU A 395 26.68 14.84 -18.15
CA GLU A 395 27.98 15.51 -18.23
C GLU A 395 29.06 14.45 -18.58
N GLN A 396 30.25 14.89 -18.97
CA GLN A 396 31.39 14.00 -19.26
C GLN A 396 31.75 13.07 -18.07
N PRO A 397 32.12 11.81 -18.32
CA PRO A 397 32.67 10.91 -17.30
C PRO A 397 33.85 11.52 -16.52
N GLY A 398 33.99 11.13 -15.26
CA GLY A 398 35.07 11.57 -14.36
C GLY A 398 34.84 12.91 -13.67
N LYS A 399 33.74 13.61 -13.97
CA LYS A 399 33.36 14.87 -13.30
C LYS A 399 33.01 14.61 -11.84
N ALA A 400 33.50 15.50 -10.97
CA ALA A 400 33.36 15.36 -9.53
C ALA A 400 31.91 15.56 -9.07
N ILE A 401 31.53 14.77 -8.07
CA ILE A 401 30.24 14.84 -7.40
C ILE A 401 30.51 15.15 -5.93
N HIS A 402 29.82 16.14 -5.38
CA HIS A 402 29.98 16.59 -4.01
C HIS A 402 28.74 16.32 -3.16
N ALA A 403 28.96 16.17 -1.85
CA ALA A 403 27.86 16.11 -0.89
C ALA A 403 27.27 17.51 -0.67
N PRO A 404 25.96 17.72 -0.84
CA PRO A 404 25.32 19.03 -0.67
C PRO A 404 25.26 19.46 0.81
N LEU A 405 25.36 18.50 1.72
CA LEU A 405 25.32 18.67 3.17
C LEU A 405 26.30 17.70 3.83
N ALA A 406 26.69 18.04 5.06
CA ALA A 406 27.37 17.09 5.92
C ALA A 406 26.45 15.91 6.28
N GLY A 407 27.04 14.76 6.54
CA GLY A 407 26.33 13.53 6.83
C GLY A 407 27.26 12.35 7.00
N HIS A 408 26.73 11.16 6.75
CA HIS A 408 27.51 9.92 6.76
C HIS A 408 27.16 9.07 5.55
N VAL A 409 28.12 8.27 5.08
CA VAL A 409 27.85 7.24 4.08
C VAL A 409 26.92 6.22 4.71
N HIS A 410 25.69 6.10 4.21
CA HIS A 410 24.76 5.05 4.63
C HIS A 410 25.18 3.72 4.00
N SER A 411 25.38 3.72 2.67
CA SER A 411 25.73 2.52 1.94
C SER A 411 26.46 2.84 0.64
N VAL A 412 27.34 1.93 0.22
CA VAL A 412 27.98 1.90 -1.09
C VAL A 412 27.73 0.53 -1.69
N ARG A 413 27.18 0.46 -2.91
CA ARG A 413 26.86 -0.80 -3.58
C ARG A 413 27.11 -0.68 -5.09
N ASP A 414 27.64 -1.73 -5.69
CA ASP A 414 27.72 -1.85 -7.15
C ASP A 414 26.51 -2.64 -7.64
N ASN A 415 25.50 -1.94 -8.16
CA ASN A 415 24.30 -2.52 -8.74
C ASN A 415 24.58 -2.84 -10.22
N ASP A 416 25.38 -3.89 -10.46
CA ASP A 416 26.03 -4.17 -11.74
C ASP A 416 25.13 -4.82 -12.82
N ALA A 417 23.84 -5.00 -12.51
CA ALA A 417 22.86 -5.43 -13.49
C ALA A 417 22.71 -4.40 -14.63
N ARG A 418 22.48 -4.90 -15.84
CA ARG A 418 22.32 -4.03 -17.00
C ARG A 418 21.04 -3.19 -16.87
N LEU A 419 21.15 -1.89 -17.10
CA LEU A 419 20.11 -0.87 -16.91
C LEU A 419 19.75 -0.59 -15.44
N ASP A 420 20.57 -1.04 -14.50
CA ASP A 420 20.50 -0.66 -13.09
C ASP A 420 21.41 0.57 -12.83
N TYR A 421 21.72 0.89 -11.58
CA TYR A 421 22.50 2.08 -11.22
C TYR A 421 24.01 1.95 -11.43
N GLY A 422 24.58 0.75 -11.48
CA GLY A 422 26.03 0.56 -11.30
C GLY A 422 26.48 0.98 -9.90
N PRO A 423 27.73 1.47 -9.73
CA PRO A 423 28.21 1.99 -8.46
C PRO A 423 27.32 3.12 -7.93
N THR A 424 26.83 2.94 -6.71
CA THR A 424 25.83 3.78 -6.05
C THR A 424 26.29 4.13 -4.65
N VAL A 425 26.13 5.39 -4.27
CA VAL A 425 26.35 5.88 -2.90
C VAL A 425 25.04 6.43 -2.37
N ILE A 426 24.70 6.09 -1.14
CA ILE A 426 23.61 6.73 -0.39
C ILE A 426 24.23 7.42 0.82
N LEU A 427 23.94 8.71 0.99
CA LEU A 427 24.32 9.48 2.18
C LEU A 427 23.11 9.67 3.08
N GLU A 428 23.32 9.56 4.39
CA GLU A 428 22.35 9.91 5.42
C GLU A 428 22.63 11.31 5.98
N HIS A 429 21.57 12.09 6.11
CA HIS A 429 21.56 13.44 6.66
C HIS A 429 20.50 13.55 7.76
N HIS A 430 20.66 14.54 8.64
CA HIS A 430 19.73 14.78 9.74
C HIS A 430 18.96 16.10 9.54
N ALA A 431 17.63 16.02 9.62
CA ALA A 431 16.74 17.16 9.71
C ALA A 431 15.93 17.10 11.03
N PRO A 432 15.31 18.21 11.48
CA PRO A 432 14.46 18.20 12.67
C PRO A 432 13.27 17.23 12.59
N SER A 433 12.80 16.89 11.39
CA SER A 433 11.74 15.92 11.14
C SER A 433 12.21 14.45 11.13
N GLY A 434 13.50 14.21 11.33
CA GLY A 434 14.15 12.89 11.27
C GLY A 434 15.22 12.81 10.18
N PRO A 435 15.84 11.63 10.01
CA PRO A 435 16.82 11.41 8.96
C PRO A 435 16.17 11.44 7.58
N PHE A 436 16.94 11.87 6.59
CA PHE A 436 16.64 11.75 5.17
C PHE A 436 17.93 11.37 4.43
N TRP A 437 17.80 10.91 3.19
CA TRP A 437 18.94 10.41 2.43
C TRP A 437 19.04 11.08 1.07
N THR A 438 20.24 11.09 0.53
CA THR A 438 20.52 11.43 -0.87
C THR A 438 21.18 10.25 -1.55
N LEU A 439 20.67 9.89 -2.73
CA LEU A 439 21.17 8.78 -3.55
C LEU A 439 21.90 9.34 -4.77
N TYR A 440 23.05 8.74 -5.05
CA TYR A 440 23.95 9.07 -6.16
C TYR A 440 24.20 7.80 -6.97
N GLY A 441 23.57 7.69 -8.14
CA GLY A 441 23.70 6.56 -9.05
C GLY A 441 24.60 6.85 -10.25
N HIS A 442 24.94 5.80 -11.01
CA HIS A 442 25.73 5.85 -12.25
C HIS A 442 27.16 6.38 -12.04
N LEU A 443 27.80 5.97 -10.94
CA LEU A 443 29.10 6.47 -10.52
C LEU A 443 30.27 5.68 -11.15
N GLN A 444 31.44 6.31 -11.18
CA GLN A 444 32.70 5.68 -11.57
C GLN A 444 33.15 4.73 -10.47
N ARG A 445 33.39 3.45 -10.78
CA ARG A 445 33.70 2.41 -9.77
C ARG A 445 34.90 2.78 -8.90
N THR A 446 36.01 3.18 -9.53
CA THR A 446 37.24 3.54 -8.82
C THR A 446 37.10 4.79 -7.94
N SER A 447 36.04 5.59 -8.11
CA SER A 447 35.84 6.79 -7.31
C SER A 447 35.19 6.50 -5.94
N VAL A 448 34.53 5.35 -5.79
CA VAL A 448 33.79 4.99 -4.56
C VAL A 448 34.47 3.86 -3.76
N GLU A 449 35.56 3.27 -4.26
CA GLU A 449 36.26 2.14 -3.62
C GLU A 449 36.76 2.41 -2.19
N ASN A 450 36.99 3.68 -1.84
CA ASN A 450 37.48 4.08 -0.52
C ASN A 450 36.36 4.56 0.42
N LEU A 451 35.10 4.53 -0.01
CA LEU A 451 33.96 4.88 0.83
C LEU A 451 33.39 3.62 1.50
N THR A 452 33.19 3.71 2.80
CA THR A 452 32.59 2.64 3.62
C THR A 452 31.39 3.19 4.38
N ALA A 453 30.38 2.34 4.61
CA ALA A 453 29.25 2.69 5.47
C ALA A 453 29.72 3.18 6.85
N GLY A 454 29.18 4.31 7.30
CA GLY A 454 29.53 5.02 8.52
C GLY A 454 30.56 6.15 8.36
N ASP A 455 31.26 6.22 7.22
CA ASP A 455 32.25 7.27 6.99
C ASP A 455 31.62 8.67 7.08
N PRO A 456 32.21 9.62 7.83
CA PRO A 456 31.74 10.99 7.87
C PRO A 456 31.98 11.69 6.54
N VAL A 457 31.04 12.53 6.14
CA VAL A 457 31.11 13.33 4.92
C VAL A 457 30.88 14.79 5.29
N GLU A 458 31.79 15.67 4.88
CA GLU A 458 31.64 17.12 5.02
C GLU A 458 30.82 17.69 3.86
N ALA A 459 30.11 18.81 4.10
CA ALA A 459 29.45 19.53 3.02
C ALA A 459 30.51 19.99 2.00
N GLY A 460 30.24 19.76 0.70
CA GLY A 460 31.15 20.10 -0.40
C GLY A 460 32.27 19.07 -0.63
N GLN A 461 32.38 18.04 0.21
CA GLN A 461 33.35 16.97 0.01
C GLN A 461 33.07 16.22 -1.29
N THR A 462 34.10 15.98 -2.11
CA THR A 462 33.99 15.08 -3.27
C THR A 462 33.77 13.65 -2.77
N ILE A 463 32.63 13.07 -3.13
CA ILE A 463 32.24 11.71 -2.73
C ILE A 463 32.39 10.72 -3.88
N ALA A 464 32.26 11.16 -5.14
CA ALA A 464 32.30 10.28 -6.29
C ALA A 464 32.62 11.05 -7.57
N ARG A 465 32.64 10.32 -8.69
CA ARG A 465 32.71 10.88 -10.04
C ARG A 465 31.68 10.22 -10.95
N ILE A 466 31.22 10.91 -11.98
CA ILE A 466 30.31 10.35 -12.99
C ILE A 466 30.99 9.18 -13.72
N GLY A 467 30.32 8.02 -13.78
CA GLY A 467 30.84 6.82 -14.40
C GLY A 467 30.64 6.77 -15.93
N PRO A 468 31.59 6.21 -16.69
CA PRO A 468 31.34 5.81 -18.07
C PRO A 468 30.48 4.54 -18.14
N TYR A 469 29.81 4.31 -19.27
CA TYR A 469 29.25 2.99 -19.58
C TYR A 469 30.38 2.05 -20.05
N PRO A 470 30.28 0.73 -19.81
CA PRO A 470 29.13 0.02 -19.22
C PRO A 470 29.11 0.01 -17.68
N GLU A 471 30.15 0.50 -17.00
CA GLU A 471 30.25 0.30 -15.54
C GLU A 471 29.18 1.02 -14.72
N ASN A 472 28.63 2.12 -15.22
CA ASN A 472 27.57 2.89 -14.58
C ASN A 472 26.16 2.25 -14.71
N GLY A 473 26.07 0.92 -14.84
CA GLY A 473 24.81 0.22 -15.13
C GLY A 473 24.39 0.27 -16.61
N ASP A 474 25.33 0.53 -17.52
CA ASP A 474 25.13 0.57 -18.97
C ASP A 474 24.17 1.68 -19.45
N TRP A 475 24.31 2.90 -18.90
CA TRP A 475 23.55 4.10 -19.30
C TRP A 475 24.43 5.19 -19.92
N PRO A 476 23.91 6.11 -20.76
CA PRO A 476 24.66 7.31 -21.15
C PRO A 476 25.24 8.02 -19.92
N PRO A 477 26.49 8.52 -19.92
CA PRO A 477 27.09 9.09 -18.71
C PRO A 477 26.27 10.25 -18.12
N HIS A 478 25.86 10.10 -16.88
CA HIS A 478 25.15 11.09 -16.09
C HIS A 478 25.26 10.75 -14.60
N LEU A 479 24.97 11.72 -13.72
CA LEU A 479 24.63 11.46 -12.32
C LEU A 479 23.12 11.29 -12.20
N HIS A 480 22.65 10.24 -11.54
CA HIS A 480 21.30 10.20 -11.00
C HIS A 480 21.32 10.70 -9.56
N PHE A 481 20.62 11.81 -9.28
CA PHE A 481 20.50 12.38 -7.93
C PHE A 481 19.07 12.33 -7.43
N GLN A 482 18.86 11.74 -6.26
CA GLN A 482 17.53 11.55 -5.67
C GLN A 482 17.54 11.86 -4.18
N ILE A 483 16.49 12.52 -3.68
CA ILE A 483 16.23 12.70 -2.25
C ILE A 483 15.31 11.56 -1.80
N ILE A 484 15.53 11.01 -0.61
CA ILE A 484 14.71 9.94 -0.04
C ILE A 484 14.29 10.35 1.38
N THR A 485 13.00 10.31 1.68
CA THR A 485 12.46 10.67 3.00
C THR A 485 12.33 9.49 3.94
N ASP A 486 12.21 8.27 3.39
CA ASP A 486 12.13 7.01 4.14
C ASP A 486 12.75 5.89 3.29
N LEU A 487 13.79 5.23 3.79
CA LEU A 487 14.42 4.11 3.08
C LEU A 487 13.57 2.84 3.07
N MET A 488 12.51 2.74 3.87
CA MET A 488 11.62 1.57 3.94
C MET A 488 12.34 0.21 4.14
N GLY A 489 13.54 0.24 4.73
CA GLY A 489 14.38 -0.95 4.92
C GLY A 489 15.23 -1.35 3.70
N PHE A 490 15.22 -0.58 2.61
CA PHE A 490 16.16 -0.76 1.50
C PHE A 490 17.59 -0.38 1.92
N GLU A 491 18.58 -1.13 1.44
CA GLU A 491 20.01 -0.91 1.71
C GLU A 491 20.83 -1.04 0.42
N GLY A 492 21.70 -0.07 0.15
CA GLY A 492 22.57 -0.06 -1.05
C GLY A 492 21.84 0.20 -2.38
N GLU A 493 20.52 0.29 -2.37
CA GLU A 493 19.68 0.54 -3.53
C GLU A 493 18.38 1.20 -3.05
N PHE A 494 17.71 1.93 -3.93
CA PHE A 494 16.36 2.44 -3.68
C PHE A 494 15.66 2.60 -5.04
N PRO A 495 14.33 2.47 -5.15
CA PRO A 495 13.67 2.64 -6.43
C PRO A 495 13.95 4.01 -7.08
N GLY A 496 14.56 3.96 -8.29
CA GLY A 496 14.79 5.13 -9.15
C GLY A 496 13.69 5.42 -10.15
N VAL A 497 12.78 4.46 -10.32
CA VAL A 497 11.63 4.56 -11.21
C VAL A 497 10.39 3.95 -10.56
N ALA A 498 9.23 4.55 -10.82
CA ALA A 498 7.92 4.15 -10.31
C ALA A 498 6.91 3.87 -11.43
N LEU A 499 5.87 3.10 -11.10
CA LEU A 499 4.69 2.96 -11.94
C LEU A 499 3.97 4.31 -12.07
N PRO A 500 3.43 4.65 -13.25
CA PRO A 500 2.59 5.85 -13.44
C PRO A 500 1.50 6.03 -12.39
N ARG A 501 0.81 4.96 -12.01
CA ARG A 501 -0.25 5.02 -10.99
C ARG A 501 0.25 5.34 -9.57
N ASP A 502 1.50 5.02 -9.26
CA ASP A 502 2.10 5.26 -7.94
C ASP A 502 2.87 6.60 -7.87
N ARG A 503 2.78 7.42 -8.92
CA ARG A 503 3.53 8.69 -9.03
C ARG A 503 3.37 9.59 -7.81
N GLY A 504 2.15 9.73 -7.30
CA GLY A 504 1.85 10.60 -6.15
C GLY A 504 2.52 10.12 -4.88
N VAL A 505 2.39 8.82 -4.60
CA VAL A 505 3.00 8.16 -3.43
C VAL A 505 4.53 8.29 -3.47
N TRP A 506 5.15 7.94 -4.60
CA TRP A 506 6.61 8.02 -4.74
C TRP A 506 7.14 9.45 -4.74
N ALA A 507 6.39 10.44 -5.22
CA ALA A 507 6.79 11.85 -5.11
C ALA A 507 6.86 12.35 -3.65
N SER A 508 6.17 11.67 -2.73
CA SER A 508 6.27 11.96 -1.30
C SER A 508 7.50 11.29 -0.67
N PHE A 509 7.77 10.02 -1.03
CA PHE A 509 8.95 9.29 -0.55
C PHE A 509 10.26 9.75 -1.18
N SER A 510 10.19 10.25 -2.41
CA SER A 510 11.29 10.81 -3.18
C SER A 510 10.90 12.22 -3.66
N PRO A 511 11.01 13.25 -2.81
CA PRO A 511 10.64 14.61 -3.18
C PRO A 511 11.59 15.19 -4.23
N ASP A 512 11.15 16.26 -4.89
CA ASP A 512 11.89 16.90 -5.99
C ASP A 512 13.35 17.20 -5.61
N PRO A 513 14.33 16.56 -6.27
CA PRO A 513 15.74 16.81 -5.99
C PRO A 513 16.18 18.26 -6.24
N ASN A 514 15.40 19.04 -7.00
CA ASN A 514 15.67 20.46 -7.22
C ASN A 514 15.56 21.31 -5.94
N LEU A 515 14.93 20.78 -4.89
CA LEU A 515 14.95 21.37 -3.55
C LEU A 515 16.37 21.50 -2.97
N ILE A 516 17.31 20.67 -3.44
CA ILE A 516 18.74 20.73 -3.10
C ILE A 516 19.56 21.29 -4.26
N LEU A 517 19.32 20.82 -5.49
CA LEU A 517 20.15 21.17 -6.65
C LEU A 517 20.01 22.65 -7.06
N ASN A 518 18.85 23.28 -6.80
CA ASN A 518 18.57 24.69 -7.11
C ASN A 518 18.89 25.06 -8.58
N LEU A 519 18.55 24.16 -9.51
CA LEU A 519 18.67 24.35 -10.95
C LEU A 519 17.52 25.26 -11.47
N PRO A 520 17.79 26.05 -12.52
CA PRO A 520 16.86 27.04 -13.07
C PRO A 520 15.61 26.47 -13.76
#